data_AF-X6LPC9-F1
#
_entry.id   AF-X6LPC9-F1
#
_cell.length_a   1.000
_cell.length_b   1.000
_cell.length_c   1.000
_cell.angle_alpha   90.00
_cell.angle_beta   90.00
_cell.angle_gamma   90.00
#
_symmetry.space_group_name_H-M   'P 1'
#
loop_
_entity.id
_entity.type
_entity.pdbx_description
1 polymer ?
#
loop_
_entity_poly.entity_id
_entity_poly.type
_entity_poly.pdbx_seq_one_letter_code
_entity_poly.pdbx_strand_id
1 'polypeptide(L)'
;PSGSGLLYFWKLLHLSPPQIVPIHQMMLFMHCLDACKADTDSPFLSSQLRTCHKSLIDSFKSWIISWIHFDVKNYNYGYRPLNKVMESHLPNFQYVLNHPDIHLCIIDQIKIIQTQFNKLNDERLIRERLCLLQYLCISTETSDVVVQCYKQVFKRDIWTCADLLCVISAKSNEQQLDDVIKFFMDGLVDKDINIHERCAKSIAKIALKLNERQLNKVFECLMNAFESGVITICDGCAHALATISSQLGGKQFPSYFYYYDATQFLMKLKEEQLGY
;
A
#
# COMPACT_ATOMS: atom_id res chain seq x y z
N PRO A 1 -0.75 -31.04 35.31
CA PRO A 1 -1.07 -30.18 34.15
C PRO A 1 -0.36 -28.82 34.30
N SER A 2 0.93 -28.78 33.96
CA SER A 2 1.78 -27.61 34.17
C SER A 2 2.96 -27.68 33.21
N GLY A 3 2.90 -26.89 32.14
CA GLY A 3 3.86 -26.92 31.03
C GLY A 3 3.11 -26.56 29.77
N SER A 4 2.93 -25.26 29.55
CA SER A 4 2.25 -24.66 28.41
C SER A 4 2.70 -25.31 27.09
N GLY A 5 1.80 -25.42 26.11
CA GLY A 5 2.14 -25.97 24.78
C GLY A 5 3.40 -25.35 24.15
N LEU A 6 3.72 -24.10 24.53
CA LEU A 6 5.00 -23.43 24.26
C LEU A 6 6.22 -24.24 24.71
N LEU A 7 6.26 -24.76 25.94
CA LEU A 7 7.42 -25.52 26.45
C LEU A 7 7.64 -26.84 25.69
N TYR A 8 6.54 -27.53 25.34
CA TYR A 8 6.60 -28.75 24.53
C TYR A 8 7.10 -28.45 23.11
N PHE A 9 6.62 -27.38 22.51
CA PHE A 9 7.05 -26.92 21.19
C PHE A 9 8.52 -26.51 21.16
N TRP A 10 9.00 -25.79 22.18
CA TRP A 10 10.42 -25.42 22.27
C TRP A 10 11.33 -26.65 22.33
N LYS A 11 10.92 -27.70 23.06
CA LYS A 11 11.63 -28.99 23.03
C LYS A 11 11.65 -29.62 21.63
N LEU A 12 10.58 -29.48 20.85
CA LEU A 12 10.50 -29.99 19.49
C LEU A 12 11.46 -29.27 18.53
N LEU A 13 11.53 -27.92 18.61
CA LEU A 13 12.48 -27.09 17.86
C LEU A 13 13.94 -27.41 18.22
N HIS A 14 14.21 -27.72 19.49
CA HIS A 14 15.54 -28.14 19.94
C HIS A 14 15.99 -29.49 19.35
N LEU A 15 15.06 -30.38 19.03
CA LEU A 15 15.37 -31.73 18.52
C LEU A 15 15.53 -31.77 16.99
N SER A 16 15.15 -30.72 16.27
CA SER A 16 15.26 -30.65 14.80
C SER A 16 15.48 -29.21 14.34
N PRO A 17 16.74 -28.78 14.13
CA PRO A 17 17.05 -27.48 13.55
C PRO A 17 16.37 -27.32 12.18
N PRO A 18 15.93 -26.12 11.78
CA PRO A 18 15.19 -25.93 10.54
C PRO A 18 16.05 -26.24 9.31
N GLN A 19 15.98 -27.47 8.80
CA GLN A 19 16.27 -27.78 7.40
C GLN A 19 15.05 -27.42 6.56
N ILE A 20 15.28 -27.00 5.30
CA ILE A 20 14.31 -26.46 4.32
C ILE A 20 12.86 -26.77 4.71
N VAL A 21 12.28 -25.81 5.41
CA VAL A 21 11.02 -25.98 6.09
C VAL A 21 9.89 -25.75 5.08
N PRO A 22 8.95 -26.68 4.88
CA PRO A 22 7.73 -26.43 4.11
C PRO A 22 7.06 -25.15 4.60
N ILE A 23 6.54 -24.33 3.69
CA ILE A 23 6.06 -22.96 4.01
C ILE A 23 5.16 -22.88 5.25
N HIS A 24 4.25 -23.84 5.43
CA HIS A 24 3.35 -23.87 6.58
C HIS A 24 4.08 -24.04 7.92
N GLN A 25 5.16 -24.81 7.94
CA GLN A 25 5.97 -24.98 9.15
C GLN A 25 6.83 -23.73 9.40
N MET A 26 7.29 -23.02 8.36
CA MET A 26 7.94 -21.71 8.52
C MET A 26 6.96 -20.70 9.13
N MET A 27 5.74 -20.63 8.61
CA MET A 27 4.69 -19.76 9.16
C MET A 27 4.35 -20.11 10.62
N LEU A 28 4.30 -21.40 10.96
CA LEU A 28 4.10 -21.85 12.35
C LEU A 28 5.24 -21.36 13.26
N PHE A 29 6.50 -21.49 12.82
CA PHE A 29 7.63 -20.98 13.58
C PHE A 29 7.57 -19.46 13.77
N MET A 30 7.17 -18.71 12.74
CA MET A 30 7.00 -17.26 12.85
C MET A 30 5.89 -16.88 13.81
N HIS A 31 4.75 -17.58 13.81
CA HIS A 31 3.69 -17.36 14.81
C HIS A 31 4.18 -17.56 16.24
N CYS A 32 4.98 -18.60 16.48
CA CYS A 32 5.54 -18.84 17.81
C CYS A 32 6.56 -17.77 18.22
N LEU A 33 7.40 -17.34 17.27
CA LEU A 33 8.36 -16.27 17.49
C LEU A 33 7.65 -14.94 17.74
N ASP A 34 6.57 -14.66 17.03
CA ASP A 34 5.72 -13.47 17.20
C ASP A 34 5.04 -13.46 18.57
N ALA A 35 4.51 -14.60 19.03
CA ALA A 35 3.99 -14.76 20.39
C ALA A 35 5.05 -14.49 21.47
N CYS A 36 6.33 -14.66 21.14
CA CYS A 36 7.47 -14.31 21.99
C CYS A 36 8.03 -12.91 21.71
N LYS A 37 7.24 -12.05 21.04
CA LYS A 37 7.59 -10.68 20.67
C LYS A 37 8.84 -10.55 19.80
N ALA A 38 9.17 -11.60 19.05
CA ALA A 38 10.39 -11.71 18.25
C ALA A 38 11.68 -11.40 19.03
N ASP A 39 11.69 -11.68 20.34
CA ASP A 39 12.79 -11.33 21.21
C ASP A 39 13.99 -12.27 20.99
N THR A 40 15.05 -11.77 20.39
CA THR A 40 16.26 -12.53 20.06
C THR A 40 17.39 -12.35 21.07
N ASP A 41 17.31 -11.36 21.95
CA ASP A 41 18.42 -10.89 22.78
C ASP A 41 18.11 -10.86 24.29
N SER A 42 16.87 -11.15 24.70
CA SER A 42 16.51 -11.10 26.12
C SER A 42 17.42 -11.96 27.01
N PRO A 43 17.86 -11.39 28.14
CA PRO A 43 18.69 -12.11 29.10
C PRO A 43 17.93 -13.24 29.80
N PHE A 44 16.58 -13.23 29.75
CA PHE A 44 15.73 -14.27 30.31
C PHE A 44 15.70 -15.55 29.46
N LEU A 45 16.08 -15.47 28.19
CA LEU A 45 16.20 -16.63 27.31
C LEU A 45 17.52 -17.36 27.57
N SER A 46 17.53 -18.67 27.43
CA SER A 46 18.79 -19.43 27.42
C SER A 46 19.62 -19.06 26.18
N SER A 47 20.94 -19.23 26.24
CA SER A 47 21.83 -18.98 25.10
C SER A 47 21.40 -19.77 23.86
N GLN A 48 21.04 -21.05 24.04
CA GLN A 48 20.58 -21.92 22.96
C GLN A 48 19.27 -21.42 22.33
N LEU A 49 18.34 -20.90 23.14
CA LEU A 49 17.06 -20.37 22.64
C LEU A 49 17.25 -19.06 21.87
N ARG A 50 18.13 -18.16 22.34
CA ARG A 50 18.54 -16.98 21.57
C ARG A 50 19.14 -17.36 20.21
N THR A 51 20.03 -18.35 20.17
CA THR A 51 20.59 -18.86 18.91
C THR A 51 19.50 -19.40 17.97
N CYS A 52 18.52 -20.11 18.53
CA CYS A 52 17.38 -20.62 17.76
C CYS A 52 16.53 -19.50 17.17
N HIS A 53 16.17 -18.48 17.97
CA HIS A 53 15.40 -17.33 17.50
C HIS A 53 16.14 -16.59 16.37
N LYS A 54 17.45 -16.33 16.53
CA LYS A 54 18.28 -15.70 15.49
C LYS A 54 18.28 -16.51 14.19
N SER A 55 18.45 -17.83 14.28
CA SER A 55 18.39 -18.72 13.12
C SER A 55 17.02 -18.70 12.43
N LEU A 56 15.93 -18.60 13.19
CA LEU A 56 14.58 -18.46 12.63
C LEU A 56 14.39 -17.13 11.91
N ILE A 57 14.88 -16.02 12.47
CA ILE A 57 14.88 -14.70 11.81
C ILE A 57 15.67 -14.75 10.49
N ASP A 58 16.87 -15.33 10.48
CA ASP A 58 17.69 -15.48 9.26
C ASP A 58 17.02 -16.35 8.20
N SER A 59 16.39 -17.44 8.63
CA SER A 59 15.65 -18.33 7.73
C SER A 59 14.44 -17.62 7.13
N PHE A 60 13.72 -16.82 7.92
CA PHE A 60 12.57 -16.06 7.44
C PHE A 60 12.97 -14.93 6.49
N LYS A 61 14.08 -14.22 6.75
CA LYS A 61 14.65 -13.25 5.78
C LYS A 61 14.93 -13.91 4.43
N SER A 62 15.63 -15.04 4.44
CA SER A 62 15.93 -15.81 3.22
C SER A 62 14.67 -16.24 2.49
N TRP A 63 13.62 -16.59 3.25
CA TRP A 63 12.32 -16.95 2.72
C TRP A 63 11.59 -15.75 2.08
N ILE A 64 11.58 -14.58 2.74
CA ILE A 64 11.00 -13.33 2.19
C ILE A 64 11.69 -12.98 0.87
N ILE A 65 13.02 -13.03 0.83
CA ILE A 65 13.80 -12.74 -0.39
C ILE A 65 13.40 -13.73 -1.51
N SER A 66 13.31 -15.02 -1.19
CA SER A 66 12.92 -16.06 -2.15
C SER A 66 11.49 -15.85 -2.66
N TRP A 67 10.57 -15.48 -1.78
CA TRP A 67 9.19 -15.16 -2.15
C TRP A 67 9.14 -13.92 -3.04
N ILE A 68 9.90 -12.86 -2.75
CA ILE A 68 9.91 -11.62 -3.53
C ILE A 68 10.46 -11.86 -4.95
N HIS A 69 11.58 -12.57 -5.07
CA HIS A 69 12.27 -12.79 -6.35
C HIS A 69 11.80 -14.03 -7.10
N PHE A 70 10.73 -14.69 -6.65
CA PHE A 70 10.16 -15.84 -7.33
C PHE A 70 9.79 -15.53 -8.78
N ASP A 71 10.32 -16.32 -9.72
CA ASP A 71 10.08 -16.15 -11.16
C ASP A 71 8.74 -16.77 -11.58
N VAL A 72 7.81 -15.92 -12.02
CA VAL A 72 6.46 -16.31 -12.42
C VAL A 72 6.41 -16.72 -13.90
N LYS A 73 7.49 -16.51 -14.68
CA LYS A 73 7.52 -16.80 -16.13
C LYS A 73 7.15 -18.24 -16.48
N ASN A 74 7.35 -19.18 -15.55
CA ASN A 74 7.03 -20.59 -15.75
C ASN A 74 5.56 -20.97 -15.48
N TYR A 75 4.69 -20.00 -15.15
CA TYR A 75 3.27 -20.25 -14.84
C TYR A 75 2.33 -19.40 -15.71
N ASN A 76 1.42 -20.08 -16.40
CA ASN A 76 0.51 -19.48 -17.39
C ASN A 76 -0.52 -18.49 -16.84
N TYR A 77 -0.70 -18.38 -15.51
CA TYR A 77 -1.82 -17.63 -14.91
C TYR A 77 -1.43 -16.44 -14.04
N GLY A 78 -0.17 -16.00 -14.01
CA GLY A 78 0.26 -14.85 -13.20
C GLY A 78 0.04 -15.03 -11.68
N TYR A 79 -0.33 -16.24 -11.26
CA TYR A 79 -0.65 -16.58 -9.89
C TYR A 79 0.64 -16.94 -9.16
N ARG A 80 1.08 -16.06 -8.25
CA ARG A 80 2.18 -16.35 -7.33
C ARG A 80 1.62 -17.22 -6.20
N PRO A 81 1.96 -18.53 -6.12
CA PRO A 81 1.31 -19.46 -5.20
C PRO A 81 1.39 -19.05 -3.73
N LEU A 82 2.45 -18.32 -3.39
CA LEU A 82 2.76 -17.91 -2.03
C LEU A 82 1.99 -16.66 -1.57
N ASN A 83 1.40 -15.89 -2.49
CA ASN A 83 0.70 -14.66 -2.12
C ASN A 83 -0.48 -14.93 -1.19
N LYS A 84 -1.29 -15.97 -1.48
CA LYS A 84 -2.41 -16.34 -0.58
C LYS A 84 -1.93 -16.75 0.81
N VAL A 85 -0.79 -17.45 0.88
CA VAL A 85 -0.21 -17.82 2.18
C VAL A 85 0.20 -16.54 2.91
N MET A 86 0.91 -15.64 2.26
CA MET A 86 1.33 -14.37 2.87
C MET A 86 0.15 -13.50 3.29
N GLU A 87 -0.90 -13.41 2.48
CA GLU A 87 -2.14 -12.68 2.78
C GLU A 87 -2.78 -13.19 4.09
N SER A 88 -2.80 -14.50 4.29
CA SER A 88 -3.39 -15.11 5.48
C SER A 88 -2.54 -14.98 6.75
N HIS A 89 -1.22 -14.84 6.61
CA HIS A 89 -0.29 -14.90 7.74
C HIS A 89 0.26 -13.54 8.16
N LEU A 90 0.63 -12.67 7.22
CA LEU A 90 1.27 -11.37 7.51
C LEU A 90 0.48 -10.49 8.50
N PRO A 91 -0.87 -10.37 8.42
CA PRO A 91 -1.61 -9.54 9.37
C PRO A 91 -1.49 -9.98 10.84
N ASN A 92 -1.08 -11.22 11.08
CA ASN A 92 -0.95 -11.80 12.42
C ASN A 92 0.47 -11.68 12.99
N PHE A 93 1.44 -11.14 12.24
CA PHE A 93 2.83 -11.01 12.69
C PHE A 93 3.10 -9.59 13.19
N GLN A 94 2.73 -9.31 14.44
CA GLN A 94 2.84 -7.98 15.03
C GLN A 94 4.28 -7.59 15.37
N TYR A 95 5.10 -8.53 15.80
CA TYR A 95 6.46 -8.30 16.30
C TYR A 95 7.53 -8.76 15.32
N VAL A 96 7.32 -9.89 14.64
CA VAL A 96 8.28 -10.47 13.69
C VAL A 96 8.54 -9.53 12.52
N LEU A 97 7.49 -8.94 11.94
CA LEU A 97 7.65 -8.01 10.81
C LEU A 97 8.32 -6.69 11.22
N ASN A 98 8.21 -6.32 12.49
CA ASN A 98 8.85 -5.12 13.05
C ASN A 98 10.23 -5.42 13.66
N HIS A 99 10.70 -6.67 13.62
CA HIS A 99 12.06 -7.00 14.05
C HIS A 99 13.06 -6.25 13.15
N PRO A 100 14.06 -5.55 13.71
CA PRO A 100 14.96 -4.68 12.95
C PRO A 100 15.57 -5.34 11.70
N ASP A 101 16.07 -6.57 11.84
CA ASP A 101 16.69 -7.28 10.73
C ASP A 101 15.70 -7.65 9.60
N ILE A 102 14.45 -8.01 9.94
CA ILE A 102 13.43 -8.37 8.95
C ILE A 102 12.93 -7.10 8.27
N HIS A 103 12.67 -6.08 9.07
CA HIS A 103 12.18 -4.79 8.60
C HIS A 103 13.17 -4.14 7.62
N LEU A 104 14.46 -4.10 8.00
CA LEU A 104 15.54 -3.61 7.13
C LEU A 104 15.65 -4.45 5.85
N CYS A 105 15.57 -5.78 5.97
CA CYS A 105 15.58 -6.68 4.81
C CYS A 105 14.45 -6.35 3.83
N ILE A 106 13.22 -6.12 4.31
CA ILE A 106 12.07 -5.76 3.47
C ILE A 106 12.31 -4.42 2.76
N ILE A 107 12.79 -3.39 3.47
CA ILE A 107 13.12 -2.09 2.86
C ILE A 107 14.15 -2.25 1.74
N ASP A 108 15.21 -3.01 1.98
CA ASP A 108 16.25 -3.24 0.98
C ASP A 108 15.68 -3.96 -0.25
N GLN A 109 14.80 -4.94 -0.06
CA GLN A 109 14.14 -5.62 -1.17
C GLN A 109 13.21 -4.69 -1.95
N ILE A 110 12.46 -3.80 -1.29
CA ILE A 110 11.64 -2.78 -1.97
C ILE A 110 12.53 -1.86 -2.82
N LYS A 111 13.65 -1.37 -2.28
CA LYS A 111 14.61 -0.53 -3.03
C LYS A 111 15.23 -1.24 -4.22
N ILE A 112 15.50 -2.54 -4.11
CA ILE A 112 15.95 -3.36 -5.23
C ILE A 112 14.88 -3.40 -6.32
N ILE A 113 13.62 -3.68 -5.97
CA ILE A 113 12.49 -3.67 -6.93
C ILE A 113 12.37 -2.29 -7.59
N GLN A 114 12.45 -1.22 -6.81
CA GLN A 114 12.38 0.16 -7.27
C GLN A 114 13.44 0.46 -8.34
N THR A 115 14.68 0.03 -8.09
CA THR A 115 15.79 0.20 -9.03
C THR A 115 15.56 -0.62 -10.30
N GLN A 116 14.99 -1.83 -10.18
CA GLN A 116 14.71 -2.70 -11.32
C GLN A 116 13.62 -2.12 -12.24
N PHE A 117 12.67 -1.34 -11.72
CA PHE A 117 11.67 -0.66 -12.57
C PHE A 117 12.30 0.25 -13.63
N ASN A 118 13.48 0.82 -13.38
CA ASN A 118 14.18 1.66 -14.37
C ASN A 118 14.71 0.87 -15.57
N LYS A 119 14.87 -0.44 -15.45
CA LYS A 119 15.47 -1.32 -16.48
C LYS A 119 14.47 -2.31 -17.07
N LEU A 120 13.35 -2.54 -16.39
CA LEU A 120 12.36 -3.53 -16.77
C LEU A 120 11.42 -2.96 -17.83
N ASN A 121 11.28 -3.64 -18.96
CA ASN A 121 10.37 -3.26 -20.06
C ASN A 121 9.12 -4.15 -20.15
N ASP A 122 9.09 -5.26 -19.41
CA ASP A 122 7.97 -6.20 -19.40
C ASP A 122 6.83 -5.66 -18.51
N GLU A 123 5.77 -5.18 -19.14
CA GLU A 123 4.59 -4.62 -18.48
C GLU A 123 3.89 -5.60 -17.54
N ARG A 124 3.86 -6.89 -17.90
CA ARG A 124 3.27 -7.94 -17.05
C ARG A 124 4.09 -8.09 -15.78
N LEU A 125 5.42 -8.19 -15.89
CA LEU A 125 6.29 -8.29 -14.71
C LEU A 125 6.24 -7.03 -13.84
N ILE A 126 6.07 -5.85 -14.44
CA ILE A 126 5.88 -4.60 -13.68
C ILE A 126 4.61 -4.68 -12.85
N ARG A 127 3.47 -5.02 -13.48
CA ARG A 127 2.19 -5.16 -12.79
C ARG A 127 2.25 -6.19 -11.65
N GLU A 128 2.87 -7.34 -11.90
CA GLU A 128 3.06 -8.38 -10.88
C GLU A 128 3.88 -7.87 -9.68
N ARG A 129 4.96 -7.12 -9.93
CA ARG A 129 5.79 -6.52 -8.87
C ARG A 129 5.06 -5.41 -8.13
N LEU A 130 4.27 -4.60 -8.82
CA LEU A 130 3.44 -3.57 -8.21
C LEU A 130 2.44 -4.18 -7.20
N CYS A 131 1.75 -5.25 -7.61
CA CYS A 131 0.85 -5.99 -6.74
C CYS A 131 1.58 -6.64 -5.56
N LEU A 132 2.81 -7.15 -5.76
CA LEU A 132 3.62 -7.71 -4.67
C LEU A 132 3.97 -6.66 -3.61
N LEU A 133 4.33 -5.44 -4.01
CA LEU A 133 4.73 -4.38 -3.08
C LEU A 133 3.65 -4.05 -2.04
N GLN A 134 2.38 -4.26 -2.36
CA GLN A 134 1.26 -4.05 -1.43
C GLN A 134 1.38 -4.90 -0.16
N TYR A 135 1.90 -6.13 -0.27
CA TYR A 135 2.10 -7.02 0.87
C TYR A 135 3.28 -6.59 1.76
N LEU A 136 4.17 -5.75 1.24
CA LEU A 136 5.35 -5.25 1.96
C LEU A 136 5.07 -3.95 2.72
N CYS A 137 3.86 -3.39 2.60
CA CYS A 137 3.40 -2.22 3.39
C CYS A 137 3.06 -2.62 4.84
N ILE A 138 4.07 -3.06 5.59
CA ILE A 138 3.94 -3.59 6.96
C ILE A 138 4.12 -2.52 8.05
N SER A 139 4.67 -1.36 7.68
CA SER A 139 4.91 -0.21 8.55
C SER A 139 4.71 1.09 7.77
N THR A 140 4.70 2.22 8.48
CA THR A 140 4.71 3.55 7.86
C THR A 140 5.89 3.72 6.90
N GLU A 141 7.10 3.41 7.36
CA GLU A 141 8.33 3.55 6.57
C GLU A 141 8.33 2.70 5.29
N THR A 142 7.93 1.42 5.39
CA THR A 142 7.85 0.55 4.20
C THR A 142 6.77 1.04 3.24
N SER A 143 5.65 1.53 3.76
CA SER A 143 4.58 2.12 2.93
C SER A 143 5.06 3.37 2.19
N ASP A 144 5.86 4.23 2.82
CA ASP A 144 6.41 5.44 2.18
C ASP A 144 7.31 5.08 1.00
N VAL A 145 8.20 4.09 1.18
CA VAL A 145 9.07 3.61 0.09
C VAL A 145 8.24 2.99 -1.05
N VAL A 146 7.19 2.22 -0.73
CA VAL A 146 6.28 1.65 -1.74
C VAL A 146 5.51 2.74 -2.49
N VAL A 147 5.02 3.77 -1.81
CA VAL A 147 4.36 4.92 -2.45
C VAL A 147 5.30 5.58 -3.45
N GLN A 148 6.59 5.78 -3.11
CA GLN A 148 7.57 6.32 -4.05
C GLN A 148 7.78 5.41 -5.27
N CYS A 149 7.75 4.07 -5.09
CA CYS A 149 7.80 3.13 -6.21
C CYS A 149 6.60 3.31 -7.15
N TYR A 150 5.39 3.44 -6.60
CA TYR A 150 4.17 3.64 -7.39
C TYR A 150 4.18 4.97 -8.15
N LYS A 151 4.63 6.05 -7.50
CA LYS A 151 4.80 7.37 -8.14
C LYS A 151 5.77 7.31 -9.33
N GLN A 152 6.91 6.64 -9.16
CA GLN A 152 7.95 6.52 -10.18
C GLN A 152 7.45 5.86 -11.47
N VAL A 153 6.63 4.81 -11.37
CA VAL A 153 6.13 4.07 -12.54
C VAL A 153 4.68 4.42 -12.90
N PHE A 154 4.10 5.44 -12.28
CA PHE A 154 2.69 5.78 -12.42
C PHE A 154 2.26 5.92 -13.88
N LYS A 155 3.03 6.64 -14.70
CA LYS A 155 2.72 6.84 -16.13
C LYS A 155 2.79 5.57 -16.97
N ARG A 156 3.44 4.51 -16.46
CA ARG A 156 3.56 3.22 -17.17
C ARG A 156 2.37 2.30 -16.93
N ASP A 157 1.73 2.40 -15.76
CA ASP A 157 0.53 1.64 -15.43
C ASP A 157 -0.37 2.47 -14.49
N ILE A 158 -0.98 3.49 -15.08
CA ILE A 158 -1.82 4.50 -14.40
C ILE A 158 -2.92 3.83 -13.58
N TRP A 159 -3.57 2.82 -14.16
CA TRP A 159 -4.70 2.12 -13.55
C TRP A 159 -4.30 1.39 -12.28
N THR A 160 -3.27 0.53 -12.36
CA THR A 160 -2.76 -0.27 -11.24
C THR A 160 -2.19 0.62 -10.14
N CYS A 161 -1.33 1.58 -10.51
CA CYS A 161 -0.68 2.44 -9.51
C CYS A 161 -1.70 3.27 -8.73
N ALA A 162 -2.69 3.85 -9.43
CA ALA A 162 -3.75 4.61 -8.79
C ALA A 162 -4.59 3.75 -7.82
N ASP A 163 -4.95 2.52 -8.20
CA ASP A 163 -5.71 1.64 -7.31
C ASP A 163 -4.89 1.25 -6.07
N LEU A 164 -3.62 0.90 -6.26
CA LEU A 164 -2.74 0.52 -5.15
C LEU A 164 -2.47 1.70 -4.21
N LEU A 165 -2.27 2.91 -4.75
CA LEU A 165 -2.17 4.14 -3.95
C LEU A 165 -3.45 4.39 -3.14
N CYS A 166 -4.64 4.15 -3.71
CA CYS A 166 -5.89 4.24 -2.96
C CYS A 166 -5.98 3.21 -1.83
N VAL A 167 -5.51 1.97 -2.06
CA VAL A 167 -5.53 0.94 -1.02
C VAL A 167 -4.58 1.29 0.13
N ILE A 168 -3.38 1.80 -0.17
CA ILE A 168 -2.45 2.29 0.86
C ILE A 168 -3.09 3.47 1.61
N SER A 169 -3.65 4.43 0.90
CA SER A 169 -4.29 5.62 1.47
C SER A 169 -5.38 5.27 2.49
N ALA A 170 -6.12 4.17 2.27
CA ALA A 170 -7.16 3.72 3.19
C ALA A 170 -6.63 3.32 4.58
N LYS A 171 -5.32 3.06 4.70
CA LYS A 171 -4.62 2.64 5.93
C LYS A 171 -3.56 3.65 6.39
N SER A 172 -3.34 4.72 5.63
CA SER A 172 -2.32 5.74 5.90
C SER A 172 -2.71 6.69 7.02
N ASN A 173 -1.71 7.23 7.71
CA ASN A 173 -1.90 8.36 8.61
C ASN A 173 -2.06 9.68 7.82
N GLU A 174 -2.41 10.76 8.51
CA GLU A 174 -2.66 12.07 7.90
C GLU A 174 -1.48 12.59 7.08
N GLN A 175 -0.25 12.43 7.57
CA GLN A 175 0.96 12.92 6.90
C GLN A 175 1.25 12.15 5.60
N GLN A 176 1.06 10.82 5.62
CA GLN A 176 1.20 10.00 4.42
C GLN A 176 0.11 10.31 3.39
N LEU A 177 -1.12 10.54 3.86
CA LEU A 177 -2.23 10.97 2.99
C LEU A 177 -1.91 12.30 2.30
N ASP A 178 -1.33 13.28 3.00
CA ASP A 178 -0.92 14.55 2.39
C ASP A 178 0.03 14.36 1.20
N ASP A 179 0.98 13.43 1.29
CA ASP A 179 1.92 13.13 0.20
C ASP A 179 1.25 12.45 -1.01
N VAL A 180 0.29 11.55 -0.78
CA VAL A 180 -0.47 10.90 -1.85
C VAL A 180 -1.44 11.87 -2.51
N ILE A 181 -2.14 12.69 -1.72
CA ILE A 181 -3.07 13.70 -2.22
C ILE A 181 -2.35 14.73 -3.07
N LYS A 182 -1.19 15.23 -2.59
CA LYS A 182 -0.35 16.14 -3.38
C LYS A 182 -0.02 15.55 -4.75
N PHE A 183 0.38 14.28 -4.78
CA PHE A 183 0.68 13.60 -6.03
C PHE A 183 -0.54 13.48 -6.96
N PHE A 184 -1.72 13.15 -6.43
CA PHE A 184 -2.93 13.15 -7.25
C PHE A 184 -3.32 14.55 -7.75
N MET A 185 -3.16 15.59 -6.93
CA MET A 185 -3.38 16.98 -7.35
C MET A 185 -2.43 17.40 -8.48
N ASP A 186 -1.15 17.03 -8.40
CA ASP A 186 -0.20 17.26 -9.50
C ASP A 186 -0.65 16.55 -10.78
N GLY A 187 -1.28 15.38 -10.67
CA GLY A 187 -1.84 14.66 -11.81
C GLY A 187 -3.15 15.23 -12.34
N LEU A 188 -3.93 15.98 -11.54
CA LEU A 188 -5.15 16.66 -12.01
C LEU A 188 -4.86 17.72 -13.08
N VAL A 189 -3.66 18.29 -13.06
CA VAL A 189 -3.20 19.31 -14.02
C VAL A 189 -2.33 18.72 -15.14
N ASP A 190 -2.21 17.39 -15.22
CA ASP A 190 -1.50 16.73 -16.32
C ASP A 190 -2.31 16.86 -17.62
N LYS A 191 -1.60 16.95 -18.75
CA LYS A 191 -2.20 17.11 -20.08
C LYS A 191 -2.80 15.81 -20.60
N ASP A 192 -2.37 14.67 -20.07
CA ASP A 192 -2.92 13.37 -20.44
C ASP A 192 -4.29 13.15 -19.79
N ILE A 193 -5.32 13.00 -20.64
CA ILE A 193 -6.71 12.80 -20.21
C ILE A 193 -6.91 11.52 -19.39
N ASN A 194 -6.02 10.52 -19.52
CA ASN A 194 -6.10 9.33 -18.69
C ASN A 194 -5.51 9.58 -17.30
N ILE A 195 -4.45 10.39 -17.20
CA ILE A 195 -3.80 10.72 -15.93
C ILE A 195 -4.71 11.59 -15.08
N HIS A 196 -5.19 12.71 -15.62
CA HIS A 196 -6.01 13.65 -14.84
C HIS A 196 -7.35 13.02 -14.38
N GLU A 197 -8.01 12.21 -15.22
CA GLU A 197 -9.27 11.55 -14.92
C GLU A 197 -9.05 10.48 -13.86
N ARG A 198 -7.95 9.72 -13.97
CA ARG A 198 -7.63 8.69 -12.99
C ARG A 198 -7.29 9.29 -11.63
N CYS A 199 -6.53 10.38 -11.59
CA CYS A 199 -6.24 11.10 -10.35
C CYS A 199 -7.53 11.63 -9.70
N ALA A 200 -8.44 12.22 -10.48
CA ALA A 200 -9.72 12.68 -9.97
C ALA A 200 -10.58 11.55 -9.39
N LYS A 201 -10.70 10.43 -10.11
CA LYS A 201 -11.40 9.23 -9.59
C LYS A 201 -10.75 8.68 -8.33
N SER A 202 -9.42 8.73 -8.23
CA SER A 202 -8.68 8.26 -7.05
C SER A 202 -8.93 9.14 -5.84
N ILE A 203 -8.93 10.47 -6.03
CA ILE A 203 -9.32 11.45 -5.02
C ILE A 203 -10.73 11.18 -4.52
N ALA A 204 -11.70 10.99 -5.41
CA ALA A 204 -13.08 10.68 -5.03
C ALA A 204 -13.15 9.40 -4.19
N LYS A 205 -12.40 8.36 -4.58
CA LYS A 205 -12.32 7.07 -3.88
C LYS A 205 -11.78 7.19 -2.46
N ILE A 206 -10.83 8.11 -2.20
CA ILE A 206 -10.24 8.31 -0.87
C ILE A 206 -10.87 9.46 -0.07
N ALA A 207 -11.83 10.20 -0.64
CA ALA A 207 -12.39 11.41 -0.04
C ALA A 207 -12.91 11.20 1.40
N LEU A 208 -13.52 10.05 1.69
CA LEU A 208 -14.03 9.68 3.03
C LEU A 208 -12.93 9.52 4.10
N LYS A 209 -11.66 9.45 3.70
CA LYS A 209 -10.51 9.36 4.60
C LYS A 209 -9.85 10.71 4.84
N LEU A 210 -10.21 11.73 4.06
CA LEU A 210 -9.60 13.03 4.12
C LEU A 210 -10.23 13.86 5.23
N ASN A 211 -9.41 14.62 5.94
CA ASN A 211 -9.92 15.62 6.87
C ASN A 211 -10.34 16.89 6.11
N GLU A 212 -11.04 17.79 6.79
CA GLU A 212 -11.56 19.03 6.20
C GLU A 212 -10.45 19.89 5.56
N ARG A 213 -9.27 19.98 6.18
CA ARG A 213 -8.10 20.68 5.62
C ARG A 213 -7.69 20.10 4.27
N GLN A 214 -7.61 18.77 4.17
CA GLN A 214 -7.23 18.06 2.96
C GLN A 214 -8.29 18.20 1.87
N LEU A 215 -9.56 18.05 2.23
CA LEU A 215 -10.69 18.23 1.32
C LEU A 215 -10.71 19.64 0.72
N ASN A 216 -10.54 20.67 1.54
CA ASN A 216 -10.49 22.07 1.08
C ASN A 216 -9.33 22.31 0.10
N LYS A 217 -8.13 21.78 0.37
CA LYS A 217 -6.99 21.90 -0.56
C LYS A 217 -7.27 21.27 -1.93
N VAL A 218 -7.87 20.07 -1.93
CA VAL A 218 -8.18 19.37 -3.16
C VAL A 218 -9.29 20.08 -3.93
N PHE A 219 -10.30 20.57 -3.21
CA PHE A 219 -11.38 21.36 -3.78
C PHE A 219 -10.84 22.61 -4.48
N GLU A 220 -10.00 23.39 -3.80
CA GLU A 220 -9.35 24.59 -4.35
C GLU A 220 -8.51 24.23 -5.59
N CYS A 221 -7.74 23.15 -5.55
CA CYS A 221 -6.96 22.69 -6.68
C CYS A 221 -7.82 22.36 -7.92
N LEU A 222 -8.93 21.63 -7.74
CA LEU A 222 -9.86 21.29 -8.82
C LEU A 222 -10.54 22.54 -9.41
N MET A 223 -10.94 23.49 -8.56
CA MET A 223 -11.54 24.76 -9.00
C MET A 223 -10.54 25.60 -9.79
N ASN A 224 -9.31 25.76 -9.31
CA ASN A 224 -8.27 26.51 -10.00
C ASN A 224 -7.89 25.87 -11.34
N ALA A 225 -7.80 24.54 -11.39
CA ALA A 225 -7.53 23.80 -12.63
C ALA A 225 -8.62 24.02 -13.69
N PHE A 226 -9.88 24.13 -13.26
CA PHE A 226 -10.99 24.47 -14.14
C PHE A 226 -10.96 25.92 -14.62
N GLU A 227 -10.84 26.88 -13.70
CA GLU A 227 -10.90 28.32 -14.02
C GLU A 227 -9.73 28.76 -14.91
N SER A 228 -8.56 28.14 -14.75
CA SER A 228 -7.39 28.42 -15.59
C SER A 228 -7.52 27.91 -17.03
N GLY A 229 -8.54 27.09 -17.34
CA GLY A 229 -8.68 26.44 -18.64
C GLY A 229 -7.55 25.44 -18.96
N VAL A 230 -6.72 25.10 -17.96
CA VAL A 230 -5.61 24.14 -18.09
C VAL A 230 -6.12 22.75 -18.45
N ILE A 231 -7.31 22.39 -17.97
CA ILE A 231 -8.00 21.15 -18.29
C ILE A 231 -9.45 21.42 -18.72
N THR A 232 -9.97 20.58 -19.61
CA THR A 232 -11.42 20.42 -19.73
C THR A 232 -11.86 19.52 -18.58
N ILE A 233 -12.89 19.92 -17.83
CA ILE A 233 -13.44 19.05 -16.78
C ILE A 233 -13.99 17.79 -17.42
N CYS A 234 -13.41 16.65 -17.03
CA CYS A 234 -13.91 15.34 -17.34
C CYS A 234 -14.88 14.86 -16.24
N ASP A 235 -15.61 13.78 -16.52
CA ASP A 235 -16.54 13.15 -15.60
C ASP A 235 -15.88 12.80 -14.25
N GLY A 236 -14.61 12.39 -14.28
CA GLY A 236 -13.83 12.12 -13.07
C GLY A 236 -13.66 13.34 -12.17
N CYS A 237 -13.32 14.50 -12.76
CA CYS A 237 -13.15 15.76 -12.03
C CYS A 237 -14.49 16.24 -11.44
N ALA A 238 -15.56 16.19 -12.21
CA ALA A 238 -16.88 16.59 -11.75
C ALA A 238 -17.39 15.68 -10.62
N HIS A 239 -17.14 14.37 -10.72
CA HIS A 239 -17.44 13.42 -9.66
C HIS A 239 -16.63 13.68 -8.38
N ALA A 240 -15.33 13.97 -8.50
CA ALA A 240 -14.49 14.32 -7.36
C ALA A 240 -14.96 15.60 -6.65
N LEU A 241 -15.27 16.65 -7.43
CA LEU A 241 -15.78 17.92 -6.91
C LEU A 241 -17.09 17.73 -6.13
N ALA A 242 -18.06 17.01 -6.68
CA ALA A 242 -19.32 16.76 -5.99
C ALA A 242 -19.14 15.90 -4.73
N THR A 243 -18.27 14.89 -4.80
CA THR A 243 -17.96 14.03 -3.65
C THR A 243 -17.36 14.86 -2.52
N ILE A 244 -16.36 15.69 -2.82
CA ILE A 244 -15.71 16.56 -1.84
C ILE A 244 -16.67 17.60 -1.29
N SER A 245 -17.43 18.26 -2.16
CA SER A 245 -18.42 19.26 -1.74
C SER A 245 -19.44 18.66 -0.77
N SER A 246 -19.93 17.45 -1.03
CA SER A 246 -20.81 16.74 -0.12
C SER A 246 -20.16 16.42 1.23
N GLN A 247 -18.84 16.17 1.28
CA GLN A 247 -18.12 15.94 2.53
C GLN A 247 -17.90 17.23 3.34
N LEU A 248 -17.76 18.36 2.65
CA LEU A 248 -17.60 19.69 3.26
C LEU A 248 -18.94 20.32 3.72
N GLY A 249 -20.02 19.54 3.76
CA GLY A 249 -21.35 20.03 4.15
C GLY A 249 -22.11 20.78 3.04
N GLY A 250 -21.61 20.75 1.80
CA GLY A 250 -22.40 21.13 0.62
C GLY A 250 -23.57 20.17 0.40
N LYS A 251 -24.63 20.65 -0.28
CA LYS A 251 -25.77 19.80 -0.65
C LYS A 251 -25.29 18.65 -1.55
N GLN A 252 -25.89 17.46 -1.41
CA GLN A 252 -25.67 16.37 -2.35
C GLN A 252 -26.20 16.79 -3.73
N PHE A 253 -25.32 16.82 -4.73
CA PHE A 253 -25.72 17.09 -6.10
C PHE A 253 -26.01 15.75 -6.82
N PRO A 254 -27.16 15.59 -7.48
CA PRO A 254 -27.49 14.35 -8.17
C PRO A 254 -26.46 14.03 -9.26
N SER A 255 -26.02 12.77 -9.30
CA SER A 255 -25.02 12.27 -10.26
C SER A 255 -25.43 12.37 -11.73
N TYR A 256 -26.67 12.74 -12.02
CA TYR A 256 -27.20 12.85 -13.39
C TYR A 256 -26.97 14.24 -14.02
N PHE A 257 -26.43 15.22 -13.28
CA PHE A 257 -26.15 16.56 -13.82
C PHE A 257 -24.86 16.67 -14.65
N TYR A 258 -24.03 15.62 -14.68
CA TYR A 258 -22.71 15.69 -15.33
C TYR A 258 -22.75 15.75 -16.87
N TYR A 259 -23.87 15.35 -17.49
CA TYR A 259 -23.88 15.12 -18.94
C TYR A 259 -24.10 16.39 -19.80
N TYR A 260 -24.58 17.49 -19.23
CA TYR A 260 -24.89 18.68 -20.02
C TYR A 260 -24.39 20.00 -19.50
N ASP A 261 -23.92 20.11 -18.25
CA ASP A 261 -23.50 21.41 -17.76
C ASP A 261 -22.62 21.36 -16.50
N ALA A 262 -21.44 20.72 -16.60
CA ALA A 262 -20.41 20.82 -15.56
C ALA A 262 -20.14 22.29 -15.18
N THR A 263 -20.27 23.20 -16.15
CA THR A 263 -20.17 24.65 -15.96
C THR A 263 -21.30 25.19 -15.08
N GLN A 264 -22.59 24.91 -15.34
CA GLN A 264 -23.69 25.34 -14.45
C GLN A 264 -23.62 24.68 -13.07
N PHE A 265 -23.21 23.41 -13.00
CA PHE A 265 -22.97 22.73 -11.73
C PHE A 265 -21.93 23.49 -10.91
N LEU A 266 -20.82 23.91 -11.52
CA LEU A 266 -19.76 24.66 -10.84
C LEU A 266 -20.15 26.09 -10.50
N MET A 267 -20.90 26.78 -11.38
CA MET A 267 -21.45 28.10 -11.07
C MET A 267 -22.35 28.03 -9.84
N LYS A 268 -23.27 27.07 -9.79
CA LYS A 268 -24.16 26.86 -8.64
C LYS A 268 -23.42 26.47 -7.36
N LEU A 269 -22.38 25.64 -7.49
CA LEU A 269 -21.55 25.23 -6.36
C LEU A 269 -20.71 26.42 -5.83
N LYS A 270 -20.26 27.32 -6.71
CA LYS A 270 -19.59 28.58 -6.37
C LYS A 270 -20.52 29.55 -5.62
N GLU A 271 -21.76 29.71 -6.10
CA GLU A 271 -22.79 30.52 -5.42
C GLU A 271 -23.10 30.00 -4.01
N GLU A 272 -23.30 28.69 -3.86
CA GLU A 272 -23.71 28.09 -2.59
C GLU A 272 -22.58 27.95 -1.56
N GLN A 273 -21.31 27.79 -1.96
CA GLN A 273 -20.17 27.68 -1.03
C GLN A 273 -19.46 28.99 -0.70
N LEU A 274 -19.46 29.98 -1.61
CA LEU A 274 -18.76 31.27 -1.39
C LEU A 274 -19.69 32.40 -0.90
N GLY A 275 -20.99 32.14 -0.77
CA GLY A 275 -21.94 33.08 -0.14
C GLY A 275 -22.11 34.39 -0.92
N TYR A 276 -22.52 34.30 -2.19
CA TYR A 276 -23.04 35.44 -2.95
C TYR A 276 -24.57 35.45 -2.95
#